data_AF-A0A8S9LBT9-F1
#
_entry.id   AF-A0A8S9LBT9-F1
#
_cell.length_a   1.000
_cell.length_b   1.000
_cell.length_c   1.000
_cell.angle_alpha   90.00
_cell.angle_beta   90.00
_cell.angle_gamma   90.00
#
_symmetry.space_group_name_H-M   'P 1'
#
loop_
_entity.id
_entity.type
_entity.pdbx_description
1 polymer ?
#
loop_
_entity_poly.entity_id
_entity_poly.type
_entity_poly.pdbx_seq_one_letter_code
_entity_poly.pdbx_strand_id
1 'polypeptide(L)'
;MFNYKAAPKYANAKTAVWWDMNGCPVPEGYDAGRVRPSIEGALKELGYYGPVTITAMGDLTEAHPHFLQRLSSTGIVVQHAINAWLATLVFNDLMEFKRNNPPPATIMLISDKLDGELNFPLGRNQQIQSGYNLVLASSCGGSMYRLHHTADWRWKTLLEAAADSVSQDTTTSYVLRKCSSWGDSSTLSSFVCRACKFTGLSVASFTSHLSTEEHKKTDKEEKENFSVPDFSPFITMNDQAAPEYVNSKTAVWWDMDTCPLPDGYDARRVRPSIEGALKDLGYYGPLTISAMGNLENAHPHVLQGLSSTGILFQHTTRVRSHIYHDLRMFKVDNPPPATIMLISDQVEPVLSIFLSLDHQKSYYNLVLACTFTPPSMSRLCHTAEWLWQTLLARSPETTSCVLRNSASSFLCGSCNFTALSVTDFSRHLSSEEHKKEEFFSIKSSLPEDSDEGEESMAKASFNSVGALLVSFTVYINLALAHMLTYRSASTRQ
;
A
#
# COMPACT_ATOMS: atom_id res chain seq x y z
N MET A 1 4.90 -9.85 15.75
CA MET A 1 6.03 -9.22 16.45
C MET A 1 7.34 -9.84 16.01
N PHE A 2 8.18 -9.03 15.39
CA PHE A 2 9.55 -9.34 15.03
C PHE A 2 10.39 -8.09 15.31
N ASN A 3 11.62 -8.28 15.76
CA ASN A 3 12.52 -7.18 16.15
C ASN A 3 13.87 -7.35 15.45
N TYR A 4 14.04 -6.67 14.32
CA TYR A 4 15.31 -6.64 13.61
C TYR A 4 16.23 -5.57 14.21
N LYS A 5 17.54 -5.85 14.21
CA LYS A 5 18.55 -4.86 14.59
C LYS A 5 18.52 -3.67 13.63
N ALA A 6 18.79 -2.48 14.16
CA ALA A 6 18.93 -1.25 13.40
C ALA A 6 19.99 -1.42 12.32
N ALA A 7 19.64 -1.07 11.08
CA ALA A 7 20.65 -0.96 10.03
C ALA A 7 21.67 0.15 10.40
N PRO A 8 22.94 0.05 9.99
CA PRO A 8 23.99 1.00 10.39
C PRO A 8 23.63 2.48 10.17
N LYS A 9 22.93 2.78 9.07
CA LYS A 9 22.47 4.15 8.74
C LYS A 9 21.47 4.73 9.75
N TYR A 10 20.77 3.90 10.52
CA TYR A 10 19.78 4.33 11.52
C TYR A 10 20.33 4.32 12.94
N ALA A 11 21.53 3.76 13.16
CA ALA A 11 22.06 3.55 14.51
C ALA A 11 22.19 4.86 15.31
N ASN A 12 22.73 5.92 14.69
CA ASN A 12 22.90 7.23 15.34
C ASN A 12 21.88 8.27 14.83
N ALA A 13 20.92 7.85 14.01
CA ALA A 13 19.89 8.72 13.47
C ALA A 13 18.89 9.14 14.56
N LYS A 14 18.29 10.32 14.40
CA LYS A 14 17.27 10.81 15.34
C LYS A 14 16.05 9.89 15.32
N THR A 15 15.53 9.59 16.50
CA THR A 15 14.28 8.85 16.68
C THR A 15 13.21 9.77 17.26
N ALA A 16 12.08 9.90 16.56
CA ALA A 16 10.91 10.62 17.07
C ALA A 16 9.79 9.63 17.40
N VAL A 17 9.26 9.74 18.61
CA VAL A 17 8.25 8.85 19.17
C VAL A 17 6.94 9.60 19.36
N TRP A 18 5.87 9.11 18.76
CA TRP A 18 4.49 9.54 19.03
C TRP A 18 3.77 8.44 19.77
N TRP A 19 3.29 8.79 20.97
CA TRP A 19 2.67 7.84 21.87
C TRP A 19 1.23 8.24 22.17
N ASP A 20 0.31 7.38 21.74
CA ASP A 20 -1.10 7.39 22.10
C ASP A 20 -1.29 6.80 23.50
N MET A 21 -1.50 7.66 24.50
CA MET A 21 -1.74 7.23 25.88
C MET A 21 -3.11 6.59 26.08
N ASN A 22 -4.07 6.85 25.18
CA ASN A 22 -5.41 6.25 25.26
C ASN A 22 -5.40 4.81 24.75
N GLY A 23 -4.68 4.54 23.65
CA GLY A 23 -4.49 3.21 23.09
C GLY A 23 -3.48 2.38 23.89
N CYS A 24 -2.36 2.98 24.28
CA CYS A 24 -1.29 2.32 25.03
C CYS A 24 -1.07 3.02 26.39
N PRO A 25 -1.99 2.87 27.36
CA PRO A 25 -1.87 3.53 28.67
C PRO A 25 -0.72 2.95 29.49
N VAL A 26 -0.21 3.75 30.43
CA VAL A 26 0.74 3.25 31.43
C VAL A 26 0.03 2.24 32.34
N PRO A 27 0.55 1.01 32.52
CA PRO A 27 -0.08 0.02 33.38
C PRO A 27 -0.23 0.50 34.82
N GLU A 28 -1.27 0.04 35.51
CA GLU A 28 -1.48 0.35 36.93
C GLU A 28 -0.28 -0.09 37.79
N GLY A 29 0.13 0.76 38.72
CA GLY A 29 1.31 0.54 39.57
C GLY A 29 2.67 0.76 38.89
N TYR A 30 2.71 1.00 37.57
CA TYR A 30 3.94 1.33 36.88
C TYR A 30 4.32 2.79 37.06
N ASP A 31 5.57 3.07 37.43
CA ASP A 31 6.06 4.45 37.56
C ASP A 31 6.18 5.11 36.18
N ALA A 32 5.33 6.10 35.93
CA ALA A 32 5.34 6.87 34.68
C ALA A 32 6.71 7.51 34.36
N GLY A 33 7.54 7.80 35.36
CA GLY A 33 8.91 8.28 35.18
C GLY A 33 9.85 7.24 34.55
N ARG A 34 9.45 5.98 34.45
CA ARG A 34 10.23 4.90 33.79
C ARG A 34 9.85 4.69 32.33
N VAL A 35 8.82 5.36 31.82
CA VAL A 35 8.36 5.18 30.43
C VAL A 35 9.43 5.58 29.41
N ARG A 36 10.00 6.79 29.49
CA ARG A 36 11.10 7.20 28.59
C ARG A 36 12.29 6.25 28.68
N PRO A 37 12.86 5.95 29.87
CA PRO A 37 13.95 4.99 30.00
C PRO A 37 13.65 3.63 29.35
N SER A 38 12.40 3.18 29.42
CA SER A 38 12.01 1.89 28.84
C SER A 38 11.96 1.91 27.32
N ILE A 39 11.40 2.97 26.74
CA ILE A 39 11.40 3.18 25.29
C ILE A 39 12.84 3.29 24.77
N GLU A 40 13.67 4.11 25.42
CA GLU A 40 15.08 4.28 25.04
C GLU A 40 15.88 2.98 25.21
N GLY A 41 15.63 2.23 26.27
CA GLY A 41 16.23 0.91 26.50
C GLY A 41 15.90 -0.08 25.39
N ALA A 42 14.63 -0.24 25.05
CA ALA A 42 14.18 -1.13 23.98
C ALA A 42 14.77 -0.74 22.61
N LEU A 43 14.82 0.57 22.31
CA LEU A 43 15.48 1.09 21.10
C LEU A 43 16.99 0.77 21.09
N LYS A 44 17.67 0.99 22.22
CA LYS A 44 19.10 0.72 22.38
C LYS A 44 19.45 -0.76 22.24
N GLU A 45 18.61 -1.65 22.76
CA GLU A 45 18.74 -3.11 22.59
C GLU A 45 18.72 -3.50 21.12
N LEU A 46 17.97 -2.79 20.28
CA LEU A 46 17.97 -3.02 18.84
C LEU A 46 19.05 -2.24 18.08
N GLY A 47 19.86 -1.42 18.75
CA GLY A 47 20.97 -0.69 18.13
C GLY A 47 20.62 0.72 17.66
N TYR A 48 19.50 1.28 18.12
CA TYR A 48 19.17 2.69 17.93
C TYR A 48 19.74 3.51 19.11
N TYR A 49 20.87 4.17 18.87
CA TYR A 49 21.65 4.96 19.84
C TYR A 49 21.51 6.48 19.66
N GLY A 50 20.86 6.92 18.58
CA GLY A 50 20.65 8.33 18.30
C GLY A 50 19.69 9.03 19.28
N PRO A 51 19.55 10.36 19.19
CA PRO A 51 18.72 11.13 20.12
C PRO A 51 17.24 10.78 19.98
N VAL A 52 16.55 10.63 21.12
CA VAL A 52 15.12 10.26 21.19
C VAL A 52 14.26 11.43 21.69
N THR A 53 13.30 11.85 20.87
CA THR A 53 12.24 12.80 21.26
C THR A 53 10.92 12.06 21.42
N ILE A 54 10.20 12.30 22.52
CA ILE A 54 8.95 11.60 22.83
C ILE A 54 7.84 12.62 23.04
N THR A 55 6.77 12.47 22.27
CA THR A 55 5.51 13.21 22.41
C THR A 55 4.41 12.25 22.82
N ALA A 56 3.92 12.41 24.05
CA ALA A 56 2.78 11.66 24.58
C ALA A 56 1.50 12.47 24.36
N MET A 57 0.49 11.85 23.75
CA MET A 57 -0.77 12.47 23.39
C MET A 57 -1.93 11.67 23.97
N GLY A 58 -2.94 12.38 24.47
CA GLY A 58 -4.18 11.73 24.88
C GLY A 58 -5.22 12.65 25.48
N ASP A 59 -6.35 12.07 25.88
CA ASP A 59 -7.32 12.77 26.73
C ASP A 59 -6.76 12.87 28.15
N LEU A 60 -6.54 14.10 28.61
CA LEU A 60 -5.89 14.41 29.88
C LEU A 60 -6.79 15.21 30.81
N THR A 61 -8.07 15.35 30.47
CA THR A 61 -9.07 16.07 31.27
C THR A 61 -9.16 15.51 32.69
N GLU A 62 -8.98 14.20 32.86
CA GLU A 62 -9.01 13.50 34.15
C GLU A 62 -7.62 13.01 34.62
N ALA A 63 -6.53 13.42 33.95
CA ALA A 63 -5.20 12.94 34.29
C ALA A 63 -4.71 13.50 35.63
N HIS A 64 -4.23 12.61 36.51
CA HIS A 64 -3.74 13.01 37.83
C HIS A 64 -2.45 13.88 37.72
N PRO A 65 -2.33 15.01 38.46
CA PRO A 65 -1.16 15.89 38.37
C PRO A 65 0.18 15.19 38.61
N HIS A 66 0.25 14.29 39.59
CA HIS A 66 1.47 13.51 39.86
C HIS A 66 1.89 12.65 38.66
N PHE A 67 0.94 12.05 37.93
CA PHE A 67 1.23 11.26 36.74
C PHE A 67 1.85 12.14 35.63
N LEU A 68 1.25 13.30 35.36
CA LEU A 68 1.75 14.29 34.41
C LEU A 68 3.15 14.80 34.79
N GLN A 69 3.38 15.03 36.08
CA GLN A 69 4.68 15.45 36.61
C GLN A 69 5.75 14.38 36.41
N ARG A 70 5.43 13.11 36.68
CA ARG A 70 6.37 12.00 36.48
C ARG A 70 6.77 11.87 35.01
N LEU A 71 5.80 11.92 34.08
CA LEU A 71 6.11 11.91 32.64
C LEU A 71 7.00 13.08 32.22
N SER A 72 6.59 14.30 32.55
CA SER A 72 7.28 15.51 32.09
C SER A 72 8.67 15.67 32.70
N SER A 73 8.91 15.13 33.89
CA SER A 73 10.22 15.16 34.56
C SER A 73 11.32 14.43 33.78
N THR A 74 10.94 13.53 32.87
CA THR A 74 11.85 12.81 31.98
C THR A 74 12.06 13.52 30.64
N GLY A 75 11.42 14.67 30.41
CA GLY A 75 11.46 15.37 29.12
C GLY A 75 10.56 14.75 28.05
N ILE A 76 9.51 14.02 28.45
CA ILE A 76 8.39 13.69 27.54
C ILE A 76 7.54 14.95 27.37
N VAL A 77 7.25 15.32 26.12
CA VAL A 77 6.29 16.39 25.80
C VAL A 77 4.89 15.82 25.96
N VAL A 78 4.09 16.40 26.86
CA VAL A 78 2.75 15.91 27.19
C VAL A 78 1.71 16.80 26.52
N GLN A 79 0.83 16.18 25.72
CA GLN A 79 -0.17 16.91 24.95
C GLN A 79 -1.57 16.37 25.21
N HIS A 80 -2.47 17.27 25.59
CA HIS A 80 -3.88 16.98 25.55
C HIS A 80 -4.39 17.09 24.12
N ALA A 81 -5.04 16.02 23.65
CA ALA A 81 -5.65 15.92 22.35
C ALA A 81 -6.97 15.15 22.46
N ILE A 82 -7.93 15.55 21.63
CA ILE A 82 -9.17 14.80 21.44
C ILE A 82 -8.82 13.48 20.76
N ASN A 83 -9.19 12.36 21.39
CA ASN A 83 -8.83 11.01 20.92
C ASN A 83 -9.23 10.76 19.46
N ALA A 84 -10.39 11.26 19.02
CA ALA A 84 -10.84 11.13 17.63
C ALA A 84 -9.92 11.83 16.61
N TRP A 85 -9.15 12.84 17.03
CA TRP A 85 -8.27 13.63 16.16
C TRP A 85 -6.83 13.11 16.13
N LEU A 86 -6.55 12.07 16.91
CA LEU A 86 -5.18 11.69 17.21
C LEU A 86 -4.39 11.30 15.95
N ALA A 87 -4.98 10.53 15.05
CA ALA A 87 -4.34 10.18 13.79
C ALA A 87 -4.00 11.42 12.96
N THR A 88 -4.92 12.36 12.81
CA THR A 88 -4.70 13.63 12.10
C THR A 88 -3.54 14.43 12.68
N LEU A 89 -3.52 14.57 14.00
CA LEU A 89 -2.49 15.32 14.71
C LEU A 89 -1.12 14.65 14.55
N VAL A 90 -1.06 13.33 14.72
CA VAL A 90 0.16 12.56 14.52
C VAL A 90 0.64 12.64 13.08
N PHE A 91 -0.26 12.52 12.08
CA PHE A 91 0.10 12.66 10.68
C PHE A 91 0.70 14.03 10.36
N ASN A 92 0.07 15.10 10.82
CA ASN A 92 0.56 16.47 10.62
C ASN A 92 1.93 16.69 11.28
N ASP A 93 2.09 16.23 12.52
CA ASP A 93 3.37 16.29 13.24
C ASP A 93 4.46 15.47 12.53
N LEU A 94 4.11 14.31 11.97
CA LEU A 94 5.04 13.47 11.21
C LEU A 94 5.51 14.18 9.94
N MET A 95 4.60 14.83 9.21
CA MET A 95 4.95 15.59 8.00
C MET A 95 5.86 16.77 8.33
N GLU A 96 5.58 17.50 9.41
CA GLU A 96 6.45 18.59 9.88
C GLU A 96 7.81 18.06 10.37
N PHE A 97 7.84 16.93 11.07
CA PHE A 97 9.07 16.27 11.46
C PHE A 97 9.92 15.93 10.24
N LYS A 98 9.34 15.31 9.20
CA LYS A 98 10.05 14.94 7.97
C LYS A 98 10.59 16.14 7.20
N ARG A 99 9.85 17.25 7.20
CA ARG A 99 10.29 18.52 6.59
C ARG A 99 11.56 19.06 7.27
N ASN A 100 11.65 18.90 8.59
CA ASN A 100 12.75 19.46 9.39
C ASN A 100 13.89 18.46 9.67
N ASN A 101 13.70 17.17 9.40
CA ASN A 101 14.65 16.11 9.73
C ASN A 101 14.76 15.15 8.54
N PRO A 102 15.60 15.47 7.53
CA PRO A 102 15.76 14.61 6.36
C PRO A 102 16.30 13.23 6.75
N PRO A 103 16.00 12.18 5.98
CA PRO A 103 16.48 10.84 6.28
C PRO A 103 18.03 10.75 6.21
N PRO A 104 18.68 9.88 7.01
CA PRO A 104 18.08 8.82 7.81
C PRO A 104 17.50 9.32 9.15
N ALA A 105 16.30 8.86 9.49
CA ALA A 105 15.65 9.08 10.79
C ALA A 105 14.71 7.92 11.11
N THR A 106 14.44 7.68 12.39
CA THR A 106 13.51 6.65 12.85
C THR A 106 12.24 7.30 13.41
N ILE A 107 11.10 6.75 13.05
CA ILE A 107 9.79 7.11 13.58
C ILE A 107 9.31 5.92 14.40
N MET A 108 8.90 6.17 15.64
CA MET A 108 8.26 5.19 16.49
C MET A 108 6.82 5.60 16.75
N LEU A 109 5.88 4.70 16.45
CA LEU A 109 4.46 4.89 16.77
C LEU A 109 4.05 3.91 17.86
N ILE A 110 3.48 4.43 18.94
CA ILE A 110 2.99 3.63 20.06
C ILE A 110 1.48 3.84 20.14
N SER A 111 0.69 2.93 19.58
CA SER A 111 -0.78 3.01 19.55
C SER A 111 -1.39 1.70 19.05
N ASP A 112 -2.64 1.43 19.46
CA ASP A 112 -3.48 0.39 18.87
C ASP A 112 -4.32 0.89 17.68
N LYS A 113 -4.55 2.20 17.58
CA LYS A 113 -5.48 2.82 16.61
C LYS A 113 -4.78 3.39 15.39
N LEU A 114 -3.58 3.94 15.59
CA LEU A 114 -2.84 4.61 14.52
C LEU A 114 -2.47 3.65 13.38
N ASP A 115 -2.40 2.35 13.65
CA ASP A 115 -2.22 1.35 12.60
C ASP A 115 -3.35 1.47 11.56
N GLY A 116 -4.62 1.27 11.94
CA GLY A 116 -5.75 1.33 11.01
C GLY A 116 -5.90 2.67 10.28
N GLU A 117 -5.82 3.79 10.99
CA GLU A 117 -6.13 5.13 10.46
C GLU A 117 -4.97 5.75 9.66
N LEU A 118 -3.71 5.45 10.03
CA LEU A 118 -2.54 5.98 9.33
C LEU A 118 -1.92 5.02 8.32
N ASN A 119 -2.38 3.77 8.25
CA ASN A 119 -1.90 2.77 7.29
C ASN A 119 -1.86 3.29 5.86
N PHE A 120 -2.95 3.89 5.39
CA PHE A 120 -3.03 4.42 4.03
C PHE A 120 -2.04 5.58 3.80
N PRO A 121 -2.13 6.71 4.54
CA PRO A 121 -1.27 7.85 4.25
C PRO A 121 0.21 7.60 4.57
N LEU A 122 0.55 6.83 5.62
CA LEU A 122 1.95 6.50 5.92
C LEU A 122 2.51 5.44 4.97
N GLY A 123 1.70 4.45 4.56
CA GLY A 123 2.12 3.42 3.63
C GLY A 123 2.41 4.00 2.26
N ARG A 124 1.59 4.97 1.81
CA ARG A 124 1.86 5.73 0.57
C ARG A 124 3.08 6.62 0.74
N ASN A 125 3.23 7.33 1.85
CA ASN A 125 4.39 8.18 2.08
C ASN A 125 5.72 7.38 2.10
N GLN A 126 5.74 6.17 2.69
CA GLN A 126 6.91 5.28 2.69
C GLN A 126 7.32 4.82 1.28
N GLN A 127 6.39 4.76 0.32
CA GLN A 127 6.69 4.43 -1.07
C GLN A 127 7.43 5.56 -1.80
N ILE A 128 7.26 6.82 -1.36
CA ILE A 128 7.80 8.02 -2.03
C ILE A 128 9.08 8.52 -1.35
N GLN A 129 9.02 8.65 -0.02
CA GLN A 129 10.10 9.17 0.80
C GLN A 129 10.77 8.03 1.53
N SER A 130 11.72 7.41 0.84
CA SER A 130 12.55 6.38 1.43
C SER A 130 13.47 6.94 2.53
N GLY A 131 14.09 6.03 3.28
CA GLY A 131 15.17 6.39 4.21
C GLY A 131 14.68 6.80 5.59
N TYR A 132 13.38 6.84 5.85
CA TYR A 132 12.84 6.77 7.20
C TYR A 132 12.67 5.31 7.61
N ASN A 133 13.04 5.01 8.86
CA ASN A 133 12.76 3.73 9.49
C ASN A 133 11.49 3.85 10.34
N LEU A 134 10.65 2.82 10.34
CA LEU A 134 9.46 2.75 11.20
C LEU A 134 9.63 1.60 12.19
N VAL A 135 9.31 1.87 13.45
CA VAL A 135 9.19 0.87 14.51
C VAL A 135 7.89 1.11 15.28
N LEU A 136 7.25 0.06 15.77
CA LEU A 136 5.90 0.13 16.32
C LEU A 136 5.83 -0.45 17.72
N ALA A 137 4.88 0.03 18.53
CA ALA A 137 4.45 -0.67 19.72
C ALA A 137 2.93 -0.59 19.89
N SER A 138 2.30 -1.68 20.35
CA SER A 138 0.83 -1.78 20.50
C SER A 138 0.46 -2.62 21.73
N SER A 139 -0.74 -2.45 22.29
CA SER A 139 -1.19 -3.17 23.48
C SER A 139 -1.56 -4.63 23.18
N CYS A 140 -2.23 -4.86 22.05
CA CYS A 140 -2.72 -6.19 21.66
C CYS A 140 -1.71 -6.97 20.82
N GLY A 141 -0.82 -6.29 20.10
CA GLY A 141 0.16 -6.93 19.25
C GLY A 141 -0.41 -7.57 18.00
N GLY A 142 0.19 -7.29 16.85
CA GLY A 142 -0.13 -7.97 15.59
C GLY A 142 -1.32 -7.38 14.84
N SER A 143 -1.21 -6.14 14.38
CA SER A 143 -2.00 -5.71 13.23
C SER A 143 -1.52 -6.42 11.97
N MET A 144 -2.45 -6.73 11.08
CA MET A 144 -2.20 -7.32 9.77
C MET A 144 -1.39 -6.30 8.93
N TYR A 145 -0.09 -6.53 8.82
CA TYR A 145 0.95 -5.66 8.27
C TYR A 145 0.52 -4.94 6.97
N ARG A 146 0.12 -3.67 7.05
CA ARG A 146 0.02 -2.77 5.89
C ARG A 146 1.12 -1.71 5.86
N LEU A 147 1.85 -1.55 6.96
CA LEU A 147 3.03 -0.70 7.09
C LEU A 147 4.27 -1.55 7.30
N HIS A 148 5.28 -1.27 6.51
CA HIS A 148 6.60 -1.82 6.69
C HIS A 148 7.28 -1.16 7.89
N HIS A 149 7.71 -2.01 8.82
CA HIS A 149 8.45 -1.63 10.01
C HIS A 149 9.54 -2.66 10.30
N THR A 150 10.55 -2.26 11.09
CA THR A 150 11.71 -3.11 11.42
C THR A 150 11.64 -3.70 12.83
N ALA A 151 10.81 -3.14 13.70
CA ALA A 151 10.59 -3.65 15.05
C ALA A 151 9.13 -3.41 15.47
N ASP A 152 8.60 -4.32 16.26
CA ASP A 152 7.24 -4.29 16.80
C ASP A 152 7.22 -4.89 18.20
N TRP A 153 6.88 -4.06 19.19
CA TRP A 153 6.79 -4.47 20.59
C TRP A 153 5.35 -4.54 21.07
N ARG A 154 5.10 -5.49 21.98
CA ARG A 154 3.95 -5.38 22.86
C ARG A 154 4.24 -4.30 23.89
N TRP A 155 3.35 -3.33 24.03
CA TRP A 155 3.52 -2.18 24.92
C TRP A 155 3.85 -2.59 26.35
N LYS A 156 3.07 -3.54 26.90
CA LYS A 156 3.30 -4.05 28.26
C LYS A 156 4.70 -4.65 28.44
N THR A 157 5.15 -5.50 27.51
CA THR A 157 6.46 -6.14 27.62
C THR A 157 7.61 -5.17 27.38
N LEU A 158 7.41 -4.14 26.56
CA LEU A 158 8.39 -3.06 26.35
C LEU A 158 8.69 -2.35 27.67
N LEU A 159 7.65 -2.08 28.47
CA LEU A 159 7.81 -1.45 29.78
C LEU A 159 8.44 -2.38 30.84
N GLU A 160 8.22 -3.69 30.72
CA GLU A 160 8.73 -4.72 31.65
C GLU A 160 10.20 -5.10 31.38
N ALA A 161 10.61 -5.27 30.11
CA ALA A 161 11.98 -5.67 29.76
C ALA A 161 13.04 -4.64 30.21
N ALA A 162 12.66 -3.37 30.24
CA ALA A 162 13.49 -2.30 30.78
C ALA A 162 13.60 -2.30 32.31
N ALA A 163 12.75 -3.07 33.00
CA ALA A 163 12.82 -3.19 34.44
C ALA A 163 13.92 -4.16 34.90
N ASP A 164 14.19 -5.20 34.12
CA ASP A 164 15.17 -6.24 34.46
C ASP A 164 16.60 -5.87 34.03
N SER A 165 16.75 -5.08 32.96
CA SER A 165 18.05 -4.56 32.50
C SER A 165 18.66 -3.49 33.42
N VAL A 166 17.90 -3.00 34.41
CA VAL A 166 18.35 -2.07 35.47
C VAL A 166 18.49 -2.83 36.79
N SER A 167 19.32 -3.88 36.79
CA SER A 167 19.82 -4.49 38.03
C SER A 167 21.32 -4.72 37.92
N GLN A 168 22.10 -3.69 38.32
CA GLN A 168 23.20 -3.79 39.30
C GLN A 168 24.18 -2.59 39.33
N ASP A 169 24.11 -1.58 38.44
CA ASP A 169 25.20 -0.58 38.42
C ASP A 169 24.85 0.91 38.21
N THR A 170 23.59 1.35 38.35
CA THR A 170 23.26 2.77 38.06
C THR A 170 22.26 3.44 39.02
N THR A 171 22.35 3.15 40.31
CA THR A 171 21.60 3.91 41.34
C THR A 171 22.36 5.17 41.82
N THR A 172 23.53 5.52 41.25
CA THR A 172 24.30 6.67 41.79
C THR A 172 25.15 7.41 40.75
N SER A 173 24.60 7.85 39.60
CA SER A 173 25.26 8.93 38.81
C SER A 173 24.45 9.54 37.66
N TYR A 174 23.11 9.66 37.72
CA TYR A 174 22.41 10.63 36.86
C TYR A 174 22.41 12.01 37.52
N VAL A 175 23.62 12.52 37.81
CA VAL A 175 23.84 13.95 37.99
C VAL A 175 23.67 14.58 36.62
N LEU A 176 22.68 15.47 36.52
CA LEU A 176 22.40 16.41 35.43
C LEU A 176 23.64 16.75 34.58
N ARG A 177 23.91 15.98 33.54
CA ARG A 177 24.79 16.44 32.46
C ARG A 177 23.91 17.24 31.51
N LYS A 178 23.79 18.54 31.78
CA LYS A 178 23.36 19.53 30.80
C LYS A 178 24.23 19.32 29.55
N CYS A 179 23.65 18.77 28.48
CA CYS A 179 24.25 18.82 27.16
C CYS A 179 24.11 20.26 26.65
N SER A 180 25.10 21.07 26.99
CA SER A 180 25.32 22.40 26.40
C SER A 180 26.07 22.22 25.08
N SER A 181 25.36 22.19 23.94
CA SER A 181 25.89 22.61 22.63
C SER A 181 24.83 22.49 21.53
N TRP A 182 23.96 23.50 21.42
CA TRP A 182 23.81 24.43 20.29
C TRP A 182 22.41 25.05 20.38
N GLY A 183 22.38 26.39 20.32
CA GLY A 183 21.22 27.19 20.67
C GLY A 183 19.96 26.89 19.87
N ASP A 184 18.89 26.55 20.57
CA ASP A 184 17.82 27.52 20.81
C ASP A 184 17.07 27.19 22.10
N SER A 185 16.39 28.20 22.61
CA SER A 185 15.86 28.39 23.97
C SER A 185 15.09 27.22 24.62
N SER A 186 15.41 26.98 25.91
CA SER A 186 14.60 26.38 26.98
C SER A 186 14.12 24.92 26.85
N THR A 187 14.81 24.01 27.55
CA THR A 187 14.28 22.73 28.06
C THR A 187 13.24 22.93 29.16
N LEU A 188 12.20 23.73 28.90
CA LEU A 188 11.00 23.75 29.74
C LEU A 188 10.14 22.56 29.31
N SER A 189 9.77 21.71 30.26
CA SER A 189 8.74 20.70 30.05
C SER A 189 7.45 21.40 29.62
N SER A 190 7.14 21.39 28.33
CA SER A 190 5.97 22.04 27.76
C SER A 190 4.78 21.09 27.78
N PHE A 191 3.67 21.55 28.36
CA PHE A 191 2.36 20.92 28.25
C PHE A 191 1.57 21.63 27.16
N VAL A 192 0.95 20.89 26.25
CA VAL A 192 0.22 21.48 25.12
C VAL A 192 -1.23 21.00 25.14
N CYS A 193 -2.19 21.90 24.97
CA CYS A 193 -3.57 21.52 24.66
C CYS A 193 -3.81 21.82 23.18
N ARG A 194 -4.01 20.78 22.38
CA ARG A 194 -4.19 20.90 20.92
C ARG A 194 -5.52 21.55 20.56
N ALA A 195 -6.59 21.23 21.30
CA ALA A 195 -7.92 21.82 21.10
C ALA A 195 -7.88 23.35 21.30
N CYS A 196 -7.30 23.81 22.42
CA CYS A 196 -7.27 25.24 22.74
C CYS A 196 -6.02 25.99 22.23
N LYS A 197 -5.09 25.30 21.55
CA LYS A 197 -3.76 25.82 21.17
C LYS A 197 -2.99 26.44 22.34
N PHE A 198 -3.21 25.93 23.55
CA PHE A 198 -2.59 26.43 24.78
C PHE A 198 -1.26 25.73 25.04
N THR A 199 -0.27 26.49 25.56
CA THR A 199 1.00 25.93 26.04
C THR A 199 1.24 26.35 27.48
N GLY A 200 1.32 25.36 28.37
CA GLY A 200 1.64 25.54 29.78
C GLY A 200 3.07 25.12 30.09
N LEU A 201 3.73 25.85 31.00
CA LEU A 201 5.11 25.57 31.43
C LEU A 201 5.19 24.76 32.73
N SER A 202 4.05 24.47 33.35
CA SER A 202 3.97 23.69 34.60
C SER A 202 2.72 22.81 34.62
N VAL A 203 2.77 21.73 35.40
CA VAL A 203 1.62 20.86 35.65
C VAL A 203 0.44 21.69 36.17
N ALA A 204 0.69 22.56 37.16
CA ALA A 204 -0.36 23.39 37.75
C ALA A 204 -1.05 24.30 36.72
N SER A 205 -0.29 25.00 35.87
CA SER A 205 -0.86 25.85 34.81
C SER A 205 -1.69 25.03 33.81
N PHE A 206 -1.25 23.82 33.51
CA PHE A 206 -1.92 22.95 32.54
C PHE A 206 -3.19 22.33 33.10
N THR A 207 -3.15 21.76 34.31
CA THR A 207 -4.34 21.20 34.96
C THR A 207 -5.36 22.29 35.28
N SER A 208 -4.91 23.49 35.65
CA SER A 208 -5.80 24.65 35.80
C SER A 208 -6.48 25.00 34.49
N HIS A 209 -5.76 24.99 33.36
CA HIS A 209 -6.33 25.22 32.02
C HIS A 209 -7.38 24.16 31.66
N LEU A 210 -7.07 22.87 31.83
CA LEU A 210 -8.01 21.77 31.53
C LEU A 210 -9.26 21.80 32.42
N SER A 211 -9.18 22.42 33.59
CA SER A 211 -10.32 22.53 34.52
C SER A 211 -11.29 23.66 34.18
N THR A 212 -10.94 24.59 33.28
CA THR A 212 -11.79 25.75 33.01
C THR A 212 -13.02 25.40 32.18
N GLU A 213 -14.11 26.14 32.36
CA GLU A 213 -15.33 25.95 31.58
C GLU A 213 -15.11 26.31 30.10
N GLU A 214 -14.21 27.26 29.80
CA GLU A 214 -13.82 27.58 28.43
C GLU A 214 -13.18 26.37 27.74
N HIS A 215 -12.26 25.67 28.43
CA HIS A 215 -11.65 24.47 27.88
C HIS A 215 -12.71 23.39 27.61
N LYS A 216 -13.58 23.09 28.57
CA LYS A 216 -14.64 22.10 28.41
C LYS A 216 -15.56 22.41 27.23
N LYS A 217 -15.90 23.69 27.05
CA LYS A 217 -16.71 24.16 25.92
C LYS A 217 -15.97 23.96 24.59
N THR A 218 -14.73 24.44 24.47
CA THR A 218 -13.93 24.27 23.25
C THR A 218 -13.69 22.80 22.92
N ASP A 219 -13.33 21.98 23.90
CA ASP A 219 -13.09 20.55 23.70
C ASP A 219 -14.34 19.83 23.19
N LYS A 220 -15.52 20.19 23.73
CA LYS A 220 -16.80 19.69 23.25
C LYS A 220 -17.13 20.16 21.82
N GLU A 221 -16.96 21.45 21.53
CA GLU A 221 -17.20 22.01 20.19
C GLU A 221 -16.30 21.37 19.14
N GLU A 222 -15.01 21.18 19.44
CA GLU A 222 -14.06 20.53 18.53
C GLU A 222 -14.37 19.02 18.36
N LYS A 223 -14.84 18.35 19.41
CA LYS A 223 -15.34 16.96 19.31
C LYS A 223 -16.54 16.86 18.37
N GLU A 224 -17.48 17.80 18.44
CA GLU A 224 -18.70 17.83 17.61
C GLU A 224 -18.41 18.23 16.16
N ASN A 225 -17.47 19.15 15.94
CA ASN A 225 -17.07 19.62 14.61
C ASN A 225 -16.10 18.68 13.89
N PHE A 226 -15.71 17.56 14.50
CA PHE A 226 -14.76 16.65 13.90
C PHE A 226 -15.32 16.02 12.63
N SER A 227 -14.61 16.23 11.53
CA SER A 227 -14.71 15.43 10.33
C SER A 227 -13.42 14.64 10.19
N VAL A 228 -13.53 13.34 9.91
CA VAL A 228 -12.38 12.51 9.57
C VAL A 228 -11.69 13.19 8.38
N PRO A 229 -10.39 13.54 8.47
CA PRO A 229 -9.73 14.18 7.36
C PRO A 229 -9.74 13.24 6.17
N ASP A 230 -10.17 13.77 5.03
CA ASP A 230 -10.02 13.07 3.78
C ASP A 230 -8.54 13.14 3.36
N PHE A 231 -7.77 12.11 3.70
CA PHE A 231 -6.38 11.95 3.25
C PHE A 231 -6.28 11.50 1.77
N SER A 232 -7.37 11.61 1.01
CA SER A 232 -7.48 11.23 -0.40
C SER A 232 -7.44 12.42 -1.35
N PRO A 233 -6.53 13.41 -1.26
CA PRO A 233 -6.57 14.52 -2.21
C PRO A 233 -6.29 13.98 -3.62
N PHE A 234 -7.35 13.82 -4.41
CA PHE A 234 -7.27 13.46 -5.82
C PHE A 234 -6.34 14.46 -6.49
N ILE A 235 -5.18 13.99 -6.89
CA ILE A 235 -4.37 14.67 -7.88
C ILE A 235 -4.40 13.76 -9.09
N THR A 236 -4.98 14.24 -10.18
CA THR A 236 -4.67 13.72 -11.50
C THR A 236 -3.17 13.94 -11.70
N MET A 237 -2.37 12.89 -11.46
CA MET A 237 -0.93 12.92 -11.59
C MET A 237 -0.55 12.44 -12.98
N ASN A 238 0.20 13.28 -13.69
CA ASN A 238 0.97 12.92 -14.88
C ASN A 238 2.26 13.74 -14.79
N ASP A 239 3.02 13.45 -13.73
CA ASP A 239 4.24 14.15 -13.41
C ASP A 239 5.32 13.75 -14.42
N GLN A 240 6.16 14.71 -14.79
CA GLN A 240 7.36 14.44 -15.59
C GLN A 240 8.29 13.51 -14.80
N ALA A 241 8.93 12.60 -15.52
CA ALA A 241 9.89 11.65 -14.97
C ALA A 241 10.99 12.39 -14.19
N ALA A 242 11.21 11.98 -12.94
CA ALA A 242 12.36 12.47 -12.19
C ALA A 242 13.67 12.09 -12.92
N PRO A 243 14.75 12.89 -12.79
CA PRO A 243 15.99 12.70 -13.54
C PRO A 243 16.56 11.27 -13.52
N GLU A 244 16.43 10.58 -12.40
CA GLU A 244 16.87 9.20 -12.20
C GLU A 244 16.10 8.17 -13.02
N TYR A 245 14.85 8.45 -13.42
CA TYR A 245 14.00 7.53 -14.18
C TYR A 245 14.02 7.77 -15.69
N VAL A 246 14.49 8.93 -16.15
CA VAL A 246 14.46 9.35 -17.56
C VAL A 246 15.02 8.29 -18.52
N ASN A 247 16.19 7.74 -18.22
CA ASN A 247 16.85 6.71 -19.03
C ASN A 247 16.80 5.31 -18.40
N SER A 248 16.05 5.17 -17.29
CA SER A 248 15.90 3.89 -16.59
C SER A 248 15.03 2.91 -17.39
N LYS A 249 15.19 1.61 -17.13
CA LYS A 249 14.36 0.59 -17.78
C LYS A 249 12.90 0.76 -17.35
N THR A 250 11.99 0.69 -18.33
CA THR A 250 10.55 0.65 -18.11
C THR A 250 10.02 -0.73 -18.50
N ALA A 251 9.35 -1.41 -17.58
CA ALA A 251 8.70 -2.69 -17.84
C ALA A 251 7.18 -2.57 -17.66
N VAL A 252 6.43 -3.05 -18.64
CA VAL A 252 4.96 -2.96 -18.70
C VAL A 252 4.37 -4.35 -18.56
N TRP A 253 3.43 -4.50 -17.62
CA TRP A 253 2.56 -5.66 -17.51
C TRP A 253 1.14 -5.26 -17.87
N TRP A 254 0.63 -5.87 -18.92
CA TRP A 254 -0.69 -5.59 -19.45
C TRP A 254 -1.61 -6.81 -19.28
N ASP A 255 -2.64 -6.63 -18.47
CA ASP A 255 -3.74 -7.56 -18.29
C ASP A 255 -4.78 -7.34 -19.39
N MET A 256 -4.75 -8.21 -20.40
CA MET A 256 -5.65 -8.16 -21.55
C MET A 256 -7.09 -8.57 -21.19
N ASP A 257 -7.28 -9.31 -20.10
CA ASP A 257 -8.61 -9.77 -19.68
C ASP A 257 -9.43 -8.61 -19.10
N THR A 258 -8.77 -7.69 -18.39
CA THR A 258 -9.44 -6.53 -17.79
C THR A 258 -9.23 -5.23 -18.56
N CYS A 259 -8.15 -5.09 -19.31
CA CYS A 259 -7.93 -3.96 -20.22
C CYS A 259 -7.83 -4.44 -21.68
N PRO A 260 -8.93 -4.97 -22.26
CA PRO A 260 -8.92 -5.46 -23.64
C PRO A 260 -8.73 -4.33 -24.65
N LEU A 261 -8.39 -4.70 -25.88
CA LEU A 261 -8.39 -3.73 -26.98
C LEU A 261 -9.82 -3.35 -27.37
N PRO A 262 -10.10 -2.07 -27.66
CA PRO A 262 -11.37 -1.67 -28.25
C PRO A 262 -11.61 -2.37 -29.59
N ASP A 263 -12.88 -2.62 -29.90
CA ASP A 263 -13.28 -3.23 -31.17
C ASP A 263 -12.76 -2.42 -32.36
N GLY A 264 -12.16 -3.11 -33.33
CA GLY A 264 -11.60 -2.49 -34.53
C GLY A 264 -10.28 -1.72 -34.31
N TYR A 265 -9.72 -1.72 -33.10
CA TYR A 265 -8.41 -1.11 -32.84
C TYR A 265 -7.27 -1.90 -33.52
N ASP A 266 -6.38 -1.21 -34.23
CA ASP A 266 -5.21 -1.84 -34.84
C ASP A 266 -4.19 -2.20 -33.75
N ALA A 267 -4.11 -3.50 -33.44
CA ALA A 267 -3.23 -4.06 -32.42
C ALA A 267 -1.74 -3.67 -32.61
N ARG A 268 -1.30 -3.33 -33.83
CA ARG A 268 0.07 -2.85 -34.09
C ARG A 268 0.36 -1.48 -33.49
N ARG A 269 -0.67 -0.72 -33.14
CA ARG A 269 -0.55 0.62 -32.56
C ARG A 269 -0.35 0.61 -31.04
N VAL A 270 -0.56 -0.52 -30.37
CA VAL A 270 -0.49 -0.62 -28.91
C VAL A 270 0.89 -0.21 -28.38
N ARG A 271 1.98 -0.85 -28.85
CA ARG A 271 3.34 -0.48 -28.42
C ARG A 271 3.63 1.00 -28.73
N PRO A 272 3.44 1.52 -29.96
CA PRO A 272 3.65 2.94 -30.24
C PRO A 272 2.85 3.89 -29.34
N SER A 273 1.60 3.56 -29.00
CA SER A 273 0.77 4.38 -28.11
C SER A 273 1.30 4.39 -26.68
N ILE A 274 1.67 3.22 -26.12
CA ILE A 274 2.28 3.12 -24.78
C ILE A 274 3.62 3.86 -24.75
N GLU A 275 4.49 3.59 -25.72
CA GLU A 275 5.81 4.21 -25.81
C GLU A 275 5.71 5.73 -25.95
N GLY A 276 4.79 6.23 -26.79
CA GLY A 276 4.53 7.66 -26.93
C GLY A 276 4.03 8.30 -25.63
N ALA A 277 3.08 7.67 -24.93
CA ALA A 277 2.59 8.18 -23.66
C ALA A 277 3.69 8.27 -22.58
N LEU A 278 4.58 7.29 -22.53
CA LEU A 278 5.73 7.28 -21.64
C LEU A 278 6.74 8.39 -22.02
N LYS A 279 7.02 8.58 -23.31
CA LYS A 279 7.95 9.61 -23.79
C LYS A 279 7.48 11.04 -23.54
N ASP A 280 6.18 11.30 -23.62
CA ASP A 280 5.58 12.60 -23.28
C ASP A 280 5.87 13.01 -21.82
N LEU A 281 6.01 12.02 -20.94
CA LEU A 281 6.38 12.21 -19.54
C LEU A 281 7.87 12.04 -19.27
N GLY A 282 8.72 11.95 -20.30
CA GLY A 282 10.17 11.91 -20.13
C GLY A 282 10.78 10.52 -19.88
N TYR A 283 10.01 9.43 -20.01
CA TYR A 283 10.55 8.08 -19.89
C TYR A 283 11.10 7.60 -21.26
N TYR A 284 12.40 7.74 -21.47
CA TYR A 284 13.11 7.43 -22.72
C TYR A 284 13.97 6.15 -22.68
N GLY A 285 14.08 5.51 -21.52
CA GLY A 285 14.88 4.30 -21.36
C GLY A 285 14.30 3.04 -22.03
N PRO A 286 14.99 1.90 -21.93
CA PRO A 286 14.58 0.65 -22.58
C PRO A 286 13.19 0.18 -22.15
N LEU A 287 12.33 -0.16 -23.12
CA LEU A 287 10.93 -0.55 -22.89
C LEU A 287 10.64 -2.03 -23.20
N THR A 288 10.24 -2.78 -22.18
CA THR A 288 9.72 -4.15 -22.31
C THR A 288 8.22 -4.19 -22.01
N ILE A 289 7.45 -4.91 -22.83
CA ILE A 289 5.99 -5.02 -22.67
C ILE A 289 5.62 -6.50 -22.68
N SER A 290 4.93 -6.94 -21.63
CA SER A 290 4.36 -8.28 -21.47
C SER A 290 2.85 -8.19 -21.40
N ALA A 291 2.18 -8.81 -22.37
CA ALA A 291 0.73 -8.93 -22.44
C ALA A 291 0.28 -10.30 -21.93
N MET A 292 -0.65 -10.31 -21.00
CA MET A 292 -1.11 -11.50 -20.28
C MET A 292 -2.63 -11.60 -20.33
N GLY A 293 -3.16 -12.80 -20.55
CA GLY A 293 -4.61 -13.01 -20.58
C GLY A 293 -5.00 -14.43 -20.94
N ASN A 294 -6.30 -14.73 -20.85
CA ASN A 294 -6.84 -15.93 -21.47
C ASN A 294 -6.89 -15.75 -22.99
N LEU A 295 -5.91 -16.32 -23.67
CA LEU A 295 -5.77 -16.25 -25.13
C LEU A 295 -6.52 -17.34 -25.91
N GLU A 296 -7.30 -18.23 -25.28
CA GLU A 296 -8.03 -19.31 -25.98
C GLU A 296 -8.97 -18.77 -27.07
N ASN A 297 -9.63 -17.64 -26.78
CA ASN A 297 -10.60 -17.01 -27.67
C ASN A 297 -10.08 -15.73 -28.33
N ALA A 298 -8.77 -15.44 -28.20
CA ALA A 298 -8.21 -14.22 -28.76
C ALA A 298 -8.24 -14.29 -30.30
N HIS A 299 -8.74 -13.22 -30.93
CA HIS A 299 -8.85 -13.18 -32.38
C HIS A 299 -7.45 -13.25 -33.04
N PRO A 300 -7.21 -14.13 -34.04
CA PRO A 300 -5.89 -14.31 -34.64
C PRO A 300 -5.23 -13.03 -35.15
N HIS A 301 -6.00 -12.11 -35.75
CA HIS A 301 -5.49 -10.81 -36.18
C HIS A 301 -4.95 -9.94 -35.03
N VAL A 302 -5.52 -10.02 -33.82
CA VAL A 302 -5.03 -9.30 -32.65
C VAL A 302 -3.68 -9.87 -32.21
N LEU A 303 -3.59 -11.20 -32.07
CA LEU A 303 -2.34 -11.88 -31.72
C LEU A 303 -1.25 -11.60 -32.75
N GLN A 304 -1.58 -11.67 -34.04
CA GLN A 304 -0.65 -11.39 -35.12
C GLN A 304 -0.19 -9.93 -35.13
N GLY A 305 -1.12 -8.98 -35.01
CA GLY A 305 -0.81 -7.55 -34.99
C GLY A 305 0.13 -7.19 -33.85
N LEU A 306 -0.19 -7.61 -32.63
CA LEU A 306 0.65 -7.39 -31.45
C LEU A 306 2.00 -8.12 -31.54
N SER A 307 2.05 -9.35 -32.05
CA SER A 307 3.31 -10.11 -32.22
C SER A 307 4.32 -9.39 -33.11
N SER A 308 3.86 -8.65 -34.12
CA SER A 308 4.72 -7.86 -35.00
C SER A 308 5.38 -6.66 -34.31
N THR A 309 4.98 -6.33 -33.09
CA THR A 309 5.49 -5.18 -32.33
C THR A 309 6.49 -5.57 -31.23
N GLY A 310 6.91 -6.83 -31.14
CA GLY A 310 7.84 -7.28 -30.09
C GLY A 310 7.28 -7.12 -28.67
N ILE A 311 5.97 -7.31 -28.51
CA ILE A 311 5.29 -7.52 -27.23
C ILE A 311 5.38 -9.02 -26.89
N LEU A 312 5.75 -9.34 -25.65
CA LEU A 312 5.78 -10.70 -25.14
C LEU A 312 4.35 -11.14 -24.79
N PHE A 313 3.95 -12.35 -25.18
CA PHE A 313 2.62 -12.85 -24.84
C PHE A 313 2.68 -14.00 -23.87
N GLN A 314 1.76 -13.98 -22.92
CA GLN A 314 1.58 -15.05 -21.98
C GLN A 314 0.11 -15.42 -21.86
N HIS A 315 -0.22 -16.60 -22.39
CA HIS A 315 -1.50 -17.23 -22.10
C HIS A 315 -1.50 -17.70 -20.64
N THR A 316 -2.47 -17.21 -19.88
CA THR A 316 -2.74 -17.65 -18.52
C THR A 316 -4.16 -17.25 -18.11
N THR A 317 -4.85 -18.16 -17.43
CA THR A 317 -6.13 -17.89 -16.76
C THR A 317 -5.96 -17.27 -15.36
N ARG A 318 -4.70 -17.08 -14.92
CA ARG A 318 -4.33 -16.56 -13.59
C ARG A 318 -3.48 -15.28 -13.70
N VAL A 319 -3.84 -14.36 -14.59
CA VAL A 319 -3.10 -13.12 -14.91
C VAL A 319 -2.54 -12.43 -13.66
N ARG A 320 -3.39 -12.17 -12.67
CA ARG A 320 -3.02 -11.55 -11.37
C ARG A 320 -1.84 -12.23 -10.66
N SER A 321 -1.80 -13.57 -10.65
CA SER A 321 -0.73 -14.34 -9.99
C SER A 321 0.57 -14.26 -10.77
N HIS A 322 0.49 -14.28 -12.10
CA HIS A 322 1.65 -14.15 -12.97
C HIS A 322 2.24 -12.75 -12.95
N ILE A 323 1.43 -11.70 -13.00
CA ILE A 323 1.91 -10.32 -12.83
C ILE A 323 2.69 -10.20 -11.51
N TYR A 324 2.14 -10.71 -10.40
CA TYR A 324 2.83 -10.65 -9.12
C TYR A 324 4.16 -11.42 -9.11
N HIS A 325 4.17 -12.63 -9.69
CA HIS A 325 5.38 -13.46 -9.79
C HIS A 325 6.45 -12.79 -10.67
N ASP A 326 6.09 -12.35 -11.86
CA ASP A 326 6.98 -11.70 -12.81
C ASP A 326 7.55 -10.40 -12.26
N LEU A 327 6.75 -9.61 -11.54
CA LEU A 327 7.24 -8.42 -10.84
C LEU A 327 8.30 -8.77 -9.81
N ARG A 328 8.12 -9.85 -9.04
CA ARG A 328 9.15 -10.30 -8.08
C ARG A 328 10.45 -10.70 -8.79
N MET A 329 10.35 -11.45 -9.89
CA MET A 329 11.52 -11.87 -10.66
C MET A 329 12.21 -10.67 -11.33
N PHE A 330 11.45 -9.78 -11.95
CA PHE A 330 11.97 -8.55 -12.54
C PHE A 330 12.78 -7.73 -11.54
N LYS A 331 12.29 -7.58 -10.31
CA LYS A 331 12.96 -6.81 -9.26
C LYS A 331 14.29 -7.41 -8.80
N VAL A 332 14.50 -8.71 -9.00
CA VAL A 332 15.79 -9.38 -8.71
C VAL A 332 16.83 -8.97 -9.75
N ASP A 333 16.44 -8.98 -11.02
CA ASP A 333 17.37 -8.75 -12.14
C ASP A 333 17.55 -7.26 -12.47
N ASN A 334 16.63 -6.40 -12.03
CA ASN A 334 16.57 -4.98 -12.42
C ASN A 334 16.44 -4.10 -11.17
N PRO A 335 17.52 -3.90 -10.40
CA PRO A 335 17.47 -3.04 -9.22
C PRO A 335 17.11 -1.60 -9.61
N PRO A 336 16.52 -0.80 -8.69
CA PRO A 336 16.22 0.60 -8.95
C PRO A 336 17.48 1.43 -9.32
N PRO A 337 17.33 2.50 -10.12
CA PRO A 337 16.08 3.07 -10.63
C PRO A 337 15.50 2.29 -11.82
N ALA A 338 14.20 2.03 -11.79
CA ALA A 338 13.44 1.45 -12.89
C ALA A 338 11.95 1.80 -12.74
N THR A 339 11.24 1.88 -13.87
CA THR A 339 9.80 2.17 -13.91
C THR A 339 9.01 0.88 -14.19
N ILE A 340 7.94 0.67 -13.42
CA ILE A 340 6.98 -0.41 -13.63
C ILE A 340 5.66 0.24 -14.05
N MET A 341 5.14 -0.20 -15.19
CA MET A 341 3.81 0.17 -15.66
C MET A 341 2.85 -1.00 -15.50
N LEU A 342 1.71 -0.77 -14.87
CA LEU A 342 0.63 -1.76 -14.76
C LEU A 342 -0.59 -1.28 -15.54
N ILE A 343 -1.06 -2.11 -16.46
CA ILE A 343 -2.28 -1.87 -17.24
C ILE A 343 -3.29 -2.95 -16.85
N SER A 344 -4.17 -2.66 -15.90
CA SER A 344 -5.14 -3.64 -15.37
C SER A 344 -6.17 -2.95 -14.48
N ASP A 345 -7.43 -3.37 -14.56
CA ASP A 345 -8.47 -2.93 -13.62
C ASP A 345 -8.39 -3.65 -12.26
N GLN A 346 -7.50 -4.65 -12.15
CA GLN A 346 -7.22 -5.37 -10.90
C GLN A 346 -6.12 -4.71 -10.07
N VAL A 347 -5.59 -3.56 -10.50
CA VAL A 347 -4.56 -2.82 -9.75
C VAL A 347 -5.07 -2.51 -8.35
N GLU A 348 -6.17 -1.77 -8.20
CA GLU A 348 -6.62 -1.35 -6.88
C GLU A 348 -7.27 -2.49 -6.06
N PRO A 349 -8.19 -3.33 -6.60
CA PRO A 349 -8.86 -4.36 -5.82
C PRO A 349 -7.94 -5.46 -5.31
N VAL A 350 -6.86 -5.78 -6.04
CA VAL A 350 -6.02 -6.96 -5.77
C VAL A 350 -4.54 -6.61 -5.70
N LEU A 351 -3.94 -6.10 -6.78
CA LEU A 351 -2.47 -5.96 -6.85
C LEU A 351 -1.93 -4.97 -5.82
N SER A 352 -2.66 -3.89 -5.54
CA SER A 352 -2.28 -2.83 -4.59
C SER A 352 -2.03 -3.37 -3.18
N ILE A 353 -2.78 -4.40 -2.77
CA ILE A 353 -2.66 -5.03 -1.44
C ILE A 353 -1.27 -5.63 -1.28
N PHE A 354 -0.80 -6.34 -2.28
CA PHE A 354 0.48 -7.05 -2.22
C PHE A 354 1.65 -6.14 -2.59
N LEU A 355 1.46 -5.27 -3.58
CA LEU A 355 2.53 -4.42 -4.09
C LEU A 355 2.84 -3.24 -3.17
N SER A 356 1.87 -2.71 -2.42
CA SER A 356 2.11 -1.54 -1.55
C SER A 356 3.19 -1.80 -0.50
N LEU A 357 3.13 -2.94 0.20
CA LEU A 357 4.14 -3.34 1.19
C LEU A 357 5.52 -3.57 0.58
N ASP A 358 5.57 -4.28 -0.55
CA ASP A 358 6.81 -4.49 -1.28
C ASP A 358 7.39 -3.15 -1.75
N HIS A 359 6.51 -2.22 -2.12
CA HIS A 359 6.89 -0.91 -2.65
C HIS A 359 7.44 0.03 -1.58
N GLN A 360 6.96 -0.05 -0.34
CA GLN A 360 7.49 0.70 0.81
C GLN A 360 8.98 0.44 1.09
N LYS A 361 9.57 -0.61 0.51
CA LYS A 361 11.01 -0.94 0.63
C LYS A 361 11.80 -0.71 -0.66
N SER A 362 11.15 -0.28 -1.73
CA SER A 362 11.72 -0.36 -3.08
C SER A 362 11.58 0.97 -3.82
N TYR A 363 12.65 1.37 -4.51
CA TYR A 363 12.76 2.65 -5.23
C TYR A 363 12.27 2.60 -6.68
N TYR A 364 11.26 1.78 -6.96
CA TYR A 364 10.70 1.75 -8.32
C TYR A 364 9.84 2.99 -8.55
N ASN A 365 9.72 3.41 -9.80
CA ASN A 365 8.65 4.33 -10.18
C ASN A 365 7.44 3.51 -10.63
N LEU A 366 6.23 3.92 -10.27
CA LEU A 366 5.00 3.29 -10.74
C LEU A 366 4.21 4.23 -11.63
N VAL A 367 3.70 3.70 -12.74
CA VAL A 367 2.73 4.38 -13.61
C VAL A 367 1.62 3.40 -13.97
N LEU A 368 0.37 3.87 -14.08
CA LEU A 368 -0.81 3.01 -14.16
C LEU A 368 -1.66 3.30 -15.40
N ALA A 369 -2.39 2.32 -15.89
CA ALA A 369 -3.49 2.55 -16.82
C ALA A 369 -4.68 1.61 -16.53
N CYS A 370 -5.89 2.17 -16.52
CA CYS A 370 -7.13 1.46 -16.17
C CYS A 370 -8.24 1.83 -17.15
N THR A 371 -9.29 1.02 -17.27
CA THR A 371 -10.44 1.32 -18.16
C THR A 371 -11.44 2.32 -17.57
N PHE A 372 -11.30 2.65 -16.29
CA PHE A 372 -12.10 3.64 -15.59
C PHE A 372 -11.22 4.53 -14.70
N THR A 373 -11.72 5.71 -14.38
CA THR A 373 -11.11 6.57 -13.35
C THR A 373 -11.42 5.97 -11.98
N PRO A 374 -10.42 5.61 -11.17
CA PRO A 374 -10.68 5.04 -9.86
C PRO A 374 -11.49 6.01 -8.98
N PRO A 375 -12.42 5.50 -8.14
CA PRO A 375 -13.30 6.34 -7.32
C PRO A 375 -12.58 6.97 -6.12
N SER A 376 -11.38 6.48 -5.80
CA SER A 376 -10.53 6.94 -4.71
C SER A 376 -9.07 6.89 -5.11
N MET A 377 -8.23 7.62 -4.39
CA MET A 377 -6.79 7.55 -4.53
C MET A 377 -6.27 6.10 -4.34
N SER A 378 -5.33 5.68 -5.17
CA SER A 378 -4.72 4.36 -5.06
C SER A 378 -3.82 4.22 -3.84
N ARG A 379 -3.78 3.00 -3.27
CA ARG A 379 -2.79 2.60 -2.26
C ARG A 379 -1.36 2.60 -2.78
N LEU A 380 -1.19 2.45 -4.09
CA LEU A 380 0.10 2.54 -4.76
C LEU A 380 0.40 4.00 -5.07
N CYS A 381 1.55 4.48 -4.61
CA CYS A 381 2.04 5.73 -5.12
C CYS A 381 2.52 5.55 -6.56
N HIS A 382 2.01 6.37 -7.47
CA HIS A 382 2.36 6.38 -8.88
C HIS A 382 2.47 7.83 -9.35
N THR A 383 3.29 8.07 -10.35
CA THR A 383 3.55 9.42 -10.90
C THR A 383 2.67 9.76 -12.10
N ALA A 384 2.08 8.75 -12.73
CA ALA A 384 1.23 8.90 -13.90
C ALA A 384 0.11 7.86 -13.92
N GLU A 385 -1.08 8.28 -14.36
CA GLU A 385 -2.22 7.41 -14.58
C GLU A 385 -2.96 7.79 -15.88
N TRP A 386 -3.28 6.78 -16.70
CA TRP A 386 -4.05 6.97 -17.93
C TRP A 386 -5.36 6.19 -17.91
N LEU A 387 -6.39 6.77 -18.51
CA LEU A 387 -7.52 5.98 -19.00
C LEU A 387 -7.06 5.18 -20.22
N TRP A 388 -7.24 3.87 -20.20
CA TRP A 388 -6.74 2.95 -21.23
C TRP A 388 -7.18 3.37 -22.63
N GLN A 389 -8.44 3.77 -22.79
CA GLN A 389 -8.98 4.22 -24.06
C GLN A 389 -8.29 5.48 -24.59
N THR A 390 -7.98 6.45 -23.72
CA THR A 390 -7.32 7.70 -24.13
C THR A 390 -5.84 7.48 -24.44
N LEU A 391 -5.18 6.57 -23.72
CA LEU A 391 -3.82 6.13 -24.02
C LEU A 391 -3.76 5.53 -25.43
N LEU A 392 -4.71 4.64 -25.78
CA LEU A 392 -4.76 4.00 -27.10
C LEU A 392 -5.13 4.97 -28.23
N ALA A 393 -5.99 5.96 -27.97
CA ALA A 393 -6.46 6.94 -28.96
C ALA A 393 -5.37 7.86 -29.50
N ARG A 394 -4.17 7.87 -28.88
CA ARG A 394 -3.04 8.69 -29.29
C ARG A 394 -2.68 8.47 -30.77
N SER A 395 -2.55 9.56 -31.51
CA SER A 395 -2.01 9.56 -32.87
C SER A 395 -0.50 9.30 -32.78
N PRO A 396 0.04 8.25 -33.42
CA PRO A 396 1.47 8.08 -33.47
C PRO A 396 2.07 9.26 -34.24
N GLU A 397 3.05 9.96 -33.66
CA GLU A 397 3.99 10.69 -34.49
C GLU A 397 4.65 9.68 -35.43
N THR A 398 4.70 10.01 -36.72
CA THR A 398 5.12 9.15 -37.83
C THR A 398 6.61 8.83 -37.75
N THR A 399 7.03 8.11 -36.72
CA THR A 399 8.36 7.51 -36.64
C THR A 399 8.15 6.04 -36.96
N SER A 400 8.50 5.62 -38.17
CA SER A 400 8.55 4.19 -38.49
C SER A 400 9.61 3.55 -37.58
N CYS A 401 9.20 3.04 -36.42
CA CYS A 401 10.08 2.22 -35.60
C CYS A 401 10.26 0.89 -36.34
N VAL A 402 11.30 0.81 -37.17
CA VAL A 402 11.78 -0.45 -37.71
C VAL A 402 12.40 -1.19 -36.54
N LEU A 403 11.58 -1.96 -35.82
CA LEU A 403 12.07 -2.93 -34.84
C LEU A 403 13.00 -3.89 -35.59
N ARG A 404 14.31 -3.85 -35.30
CA ARG A 404 15.26 -4.87 -35.78
C ARG A 404 14.90 -6.19 -35.11
N ASN A 405 14.22 -7.08 -35.84
CA ASN A 405 14.10 -8.52 -35.59
C ASN A 405 14.10 -8.95 -34.11
N SER A 406 13.25 -8.33 -33.27
CA SER A 406 12.89 -8.93 -31.99
C SER A 406 11.75 -9.90 -32.25
N ALA A 407 12.07 -11.18 -32.45
CA ALA A 407 11.04 -12.22 -32.52
C ALA A 407 10.22 -12.17 -31.24
N SER A 408 8.91 -11.94 -31.36
CA SER A 408 8.00 -12.11 -30.24
C SER A 408 7.93 -13.59 -29.88
N SER A 409 7.97 -13.88 -28.58
CA SER A 409 7.70 -15.20 -28.06
C SER A 409 6.29 -15.24 -27.45
N PHE A 410 5.62 -16.38 -27.65
CA PHE A 410 4.39 -16.74 -26.96
C PHE A 410 4.74 -17.73 -25.88
N LEU A 411 4.19 -17.53 -24.69
CA LEU A 411 4.35 -18.41 -23.53
C LEU A 411 2.98 -18.91 -23.09
N CYS A 412 2.89 -20.19 -22.75
CA CYS A 412 1.74 -20.75 -22.06
C CYS A 412 2.14 -21.04 -20.61
N GLY A 413 1.52 -20.34 -19.66
CA GLY A 413 1.83 -20.48 -18.24
C GLY A 413 1.49 -21.87 -17.69
N SER A 414 0.37 -22.45 -18.12
CA SER A 414 -0.10 -23.76 -17.64
C SER A 414 0.79 -24.92 -18.12
N CYS A 415 1.39 -24.80 -19.30
CA CYS A 415 2.17 -25.88 -19.92
C CYS A 415 3.68 -25.60 -19.97
N ASN A 416 4.12 -24.43 -19.51
CA ASN A 416 5.49 -23.91 -19.70
C ASN A 416 5.98 -24.03 -21.16
N PHE A 417 5.07 -23.81 -22.12
CA PHE A 417 5.34 -23.98 -23.54
C PHE A 417 5.69 -22.65 -24.18
N THR A 418 6.69 -22.64 -25.08
CA THR A 418 7.09 -21.44 -25.84
C THR A 418 6.92 -21.63 -27.34
N ALA A 419 6.40 -20.63 -28.04
CA ALA A 419 6.34 -20.58 -29.50
C ALA A 419 6.85 -19.25 -30.05
N LEU A 420 7.33 -19.27 -31.30
CA LEU A 420 7.75 -18.07 -32.04
C LEU A 420 6.74 -17.67 -33.12
N SER A 421 5.70 -18.47 -33.34
CA SER A 421 4.66 -18.21 -34.34
C SER A 421 3.27 -18.32 -33.71
N VAL A 422 2.33 -17.47 -34.17
CA VAL A 422 0.92 -17.53 -33.78
C VAL A 422 0.34 -18.90 -34.11
N THR A 423 0.68 -19.46 -35.27
CA THR A 423 0.15 -20.75 -35.73
C THR A 423 0.55 -21.90 -34.80
N ASP A 424 1.81 -21.97 -34.38
CA ASP A 424 2.28 -23.00 -33.46
C ASP A 424 1.64 -22.86 -32.08
N PHE A 425 1.46 -21.61 -31.64
CA PHE A 425 0.84 -21.31 -30.37
C PHE A 425 -0.66 -21.63 -30.36
N SER A 426 -1.42 -21.20 -31.37
CA SER A 426 -2.84 -21.53 -31.50
C SER A 426 -3.08 -23.04 -31.61
N ARG A 427 -2.18 -23.74 -32.31
CA ARG A 427 -2.20 -25.21 -32.38
C ARG A 427 -1.96 -25.85 -31.00
N HIS A 428 -1.04 -25.31 -30.21
CA HIS A 428 -0.82 -25.75 -28.83
C HIS A 428 -2.06 -25.52 -27.97
N LEU A 429 -2.64 -24.31 -27.97
CA LEU A 429 -3.85 -24.01 -27.18
C LEU A 429 -5.05 -24.89 -27.59
N SER A 430 -5.12 -25.30 -28.85
CA SER A 430 -6.19 -26.19 -29.33
C SER A 430 -5.98 -27.67 -28.98
N SER A 431 -4.82 -28.04 -28.43
CA SER A 431 -4.46 -29.44 -28.14
C SER A 431 -5.20 -30.00 -26.92
N GLU A 432 -5.49 -31.30 -26.94
CA GLU A 432 -6.12 -31.97 -25.79
C GLU A 432 -5.16 -32.06 -24.59
N GLU A 433 -3.85 -32.10 -24.85
CA GLU A 433 -2.82 -32.02 -23.82
C GLU A 433 -2.91 -30.69 -23.06
N HIS A 434 -3.02 -29.57 -23.78
CA HIS A 434 -3.18 -28.25 -23.15
C HIS A 434 -4.44 -28.18 -22.28
N LYS A 435 -5.59 -28.61 -22.79
CA LYS A 435 -6.86 -28.61 -22.04
C LYS A 435 -6.76 -29.41 -20.73
N LYS A 436 -6.04 -30.54 -20.75
CA LYS A 436 -5.80 -31.35 -19.55
C LYS A 436 -4.89 -30.63 -18.55
N GLU A 437 -3.75 -30.14 -19.00
CA GLU A 437 -2.78 -29.44 -18.13
C GLU A 437 -3.38 -28.17 -17.52
N GLU A 438 -4.15 -27.40 -18.30
CA GLU A 438 -4.85 -26.23 -17.80
C GLU A 438 -5.91 -26.60 -16.76
N PHE A 439 -6.68 -27.68 -16.99
CA PHE A 439 -7.64 -28.19 -16.00
C PHE A 439 -6.95 -28.56 -14.67
N PHE A 440 -5.81 -29.25 -14.71
CA PHE A 440 -5.05 -29.59 -13.51
C PHE A 440 -4.47 -28.34 -12.81
N SER A 441 -3.97 -27.37 -13.57
CA SER A 441 -3.49 -26.08 -13.05
C SER A 441 -4.59 -25.31 -12.32
N ILE A 442 -5.81 -25.27 -12.88
CA ILE A 442 -6.96 -24.64 -12.24
C ILE A 442 -7.38 -25.42 -10.99
N LYS A 443 -7.49 -26.75 -11.06
CA LYS A 443 -7.93 -27.61 -9.94
C LYS A 443 -6.98 -27.54 -8.74
N SER A 444 -5.67 -27.59 -8.97
CA SER A 444 -4.65 -27.46 -7.91
C SER A 444 -4.62 -26.08 -7.22
N SER A 445 -5.35 -25.09 -7.77
CA SER A 445 -5.46 -23.74 -7.22
C SER A 445 -6.65 -23.57 -6.26
N LEU A 446 -7.55 -24.55 -6.18
CA LEU A 446 -8.71 -24.52 -5.31
C LEU A 446 -8.31 -25.06 -3.91
N PRO A 447 -8.83 -24.49 -2.80
CA PRO A 447 -8.57 -25.03 -1.47
C PRO A 447 -9.08 -26.48 -1.40
N GLU A 448 -8.25 -27.40 -0.91
CA GLU A 448 -8.64 -28.80 -0.69
C GLU A 448 -9.72 -28.87 0.39
N ASP A 449 -10.97 -29.10 -0.01
CA ASP A 449 -11.99 -29.68 0.86
C ASP A 449 -12.76 -30.75 0.09
N SER A 450 -12.86 -31.92 0.75
CA SER A 450 -13.61 -33.14 0.43
C SER A 450 -13.12 -34.00 -0.73
N ASP A 451 -12.23 -34.92 -0.36
CA ASP A 451 -12.16 -36.30 -0.86
C ASP A 451 -13.57 -36.95 -0.79
N GLU A 452 -14.31 -37.01 -1.90
CA GLU A 452 -15.25 -38.09 -2.22
C GLU A 452 -15.39 -38.23 -3.75
N GLY A 453 -14.85 -39.33 -4.31
CA GLY A 453 -15.40 -39.95 -5.53
C GLY A 453 -14.67 -39.76 -6.85
N GLU A 454 -13.37 -40.07 -6.92
CA GLU A 454 -12.75 -40.50 -8.18
C GLU A 454 -13.32 -41.88 -8.59
N GLU A 455 -14.40 -41.90 -9.39
CA GLU A 455 -14.61 -42.92 -10.46
C GLU A 455 -15.88 -42.76 -11.33
N SER A 456 -16.66 -41.66 -11.28
CA SER A 456 -17.93 -41.60 -12.05
C SER A 456 -18.08 -40.50 -13.13
N MET A 457 -17.14 -39.56 -13.28
CA MET A 457 -17.32 -38.45 -14.24
C MET A 457 -16.71 -38.64 -15.64
N ALA A 458 -15.99 -39.73 -15.90
CA ALA A 458 -15.45 -40.03 -17.24
C ALA A 458 -16.51 -40.46 -18.28
N LYS A 459 -17.80 -40.57 -17.91
CA LYS A 459 -18.90 -40.94 -18.83
C LYS A 459 -20.03 -39.90 -18.96
N ALA A 460 -19.93 -38.75 -18.30
CA ALA A 460 -20.99 -37.72 -18.36
C ALA A 460 -20.76 -36.60 -19.38
N SER A 461 -19.59 -36.53 -20.04
CA SER A 461 -19.26 -35.44 -20.97
C SER A 461 -19.83 -35.60 -22.40
N PHE A 462 -20.63 -36.63 -22.68
CA PHE A 462 -21.24 -36.83 -24.00
C PHE A 462 -22.74 -36.49 -24.09
N ASN A 463 -23.40 -36.04 -23.00
CA ASN A 463 -24.85 -35.81 -23.00
C ASN A 463 -25.33 -34.47 -22.38
N SER A 464 -24.51 -33.42 -22.27
CA SER A 464 -24.96 -32.11 -21.77
C SER A 464 -25.29 -31.06 -22.85
N VAL A 465 -25.04 -31.35 -24.13
CA VAL A 465 -25.41 -30.44 -25.25
C VAL A 465 -26.94 -30.40 -25.48
N GLY A 466 -27.70 -31.37 -24.97
CA GLY A 466 -29.16 -31.43 -25.12
C GLY A 466 -30.00 -30.71 -24.04
N ALA A 467 -29.45 -30.49 -22.84
CA ALA A 467 -30.24 -29.97 -21.71
C ALA A 467 -30.21 -28.44 -21.57
N LEU A 468 -29.19 -27.77 -22.13
CA LEU A 468 -29.08 -26.30 -22.13
C LEU A 468 -30.02 -25.62 -23.15
N LEU A 469 -30.45 -26.34 -24.20
CA LEU A 469 -31.41 -25.85 -25.20
C LEU A 469 -32.87 -25.82 -24.70
N VAL A 470 -33.22 -26.65 -23.72
CA VAL A 470 -34.59 -26.69 -23.16
C VAL A 470 -34.79 -25.59 -22.10
N SER A 471 -33.76 -25.26 -21.30
CA SER A 471 -33.87 -24.15 -20.32
C SER A 471 -33.89 -22.76 -20.97
N PHE A 472 -33.19 -22.54 -22.08
CA PHE A 472 -33.22 -21.26 -22.79
C PHE A 472 -34.59 -20.97 -23.44
N THR A 473 -35.31 -22.01 -23.88
CA THR A 473 -36.61 -21.86 -24.53
C THR A 473 -37.74 -21.57 -23.51
N VAL A 474 -37.63 -22.05 -22.28
CA VAL A 474 -38.60 -21.76 -21.20
C VAL A 474 -38.42 -20.32 -20.66
N TYR A 475 -37.18 -19.84 -20.56
CA TYR A 475 -36.89 -18.49 -20.06
C TYR A 475 -37.32 -17.38 -21.03
N ILE A 476 -37.17 -17.60 -22.35
CA ILE A 476 -37.61 -16.66 -23.38
C ILE A 476 -39.16 -16.59 -23.46
N ASN A 477 -39.86 -17.72 -23.28
CA ASN A 477 -41.33 -17.73 -23.30
C ASN A 477 -41.96 -17.09 -22.05
N LEU A 478 -41.33 -17.18 -20.87
CA LEU A 478 -41.79 -16.44 -19.68
C LEU A 478 -41.56 -14.92 -19.81
N ALA A 479 -40.44 -14.49 -20.42
CA ALA A 479 -40.15 -13.07 -20.64
C ALA A 479 -41.10 -12.43 -21.66
N LEU A 480 -41.50 -13.16 -22.70
CA LEU A 480 -42.50 -12.70 -23.69
C LEU A 480 -43.93 -12.63 -23.13
N ALA A 481 -44.32 -13.55 -22.23
CA ALA A 481 -45.60 -13.50 -21.54
C ALA A 481 -45.72 -12.31 -20.57
N HIS A 482 -44.61 -11.90 -19.94
CA HIS A 482 -44.57 -10.73 -19.04
C HIS A 482 -44.59 -9.39 -19.79
N MET A 483 -44.07 -9.32 -21.02
CA MET A 483 -44.15 -8.09 -21.85
C MET A 483 -45.55 -7.87 -22.46
N LEU A 484 -46.30 -8.94 -22.72
CA LEU A 484 -47.66 -8.83 -23.29
C LEU A 484 -48.71 -8.43 -22.25
N THR A 485 -48.56 -8.83 -20.98
CA THR A 485 -49.44 -8.40 -19.88
C THR A 485 -49.21 -6.95 -19.46
N TYR A 486 -47.99 -6.43 -19.59
CA TYR A 486 -47.67 -5.03 -19.29
C TYR A 486 -48.25 -4.06 -20.34
N ARG A 487 -48.34 -4.47 -21.61
CA ARG A 487 -48.94 -3.64 -22.68
C ARG A 487 -50.47 -3.54 -22.61
N SER A 488 -51.16 -4.46 -21.95
CA SER A 488 -52.63 -4.38 -21.75
C SER A 488 -53.05 -3.51 -20.55
N ALA A 489 -52.13 -3.16 -19.65
CA ALA A 489 -52.44 -2.33 -18.48
C ALA A 489 -52.25 -0.82 -18.73
N SER A 490 -51.57 -0.42 -19.81
CA SER A 490 -51.28 0.98 -20.13
C SER A 490 -52.33 1.66 -21.02
N THR A 491 -53.45 1.00 -21.34
CA THR A 491 -54.53 1.55 -22.20
C THR A 491 -55.88 1.72 -21.49
N ARG A 492 -55.90 1.71 -20.16
CA ARG A 492 -57.06 2.16 -19.37
C ARG A 492 -56.63 3.02 -18.19
N GLN A 493 -56.37 4.30 -18.47
CA GLN A 493 -56.75 5.43 -17.63
C GLN A 493 -56.77 6.71 -18.47
#